data_AF-Q58H14-F1
#
_entry.id   AF-Q58H14-F1
#
_cell.length_a   1.000
_cell.length_b   1.000
_cell.length_c   1.000
_cell.angle_alpha   90.00
_cell.angle_beta   90.00
_cell.angle_gamma   90.00
#
_symmetry.space_group_name_H-M   'P 1'
#
loop_
_entity.id
_entity.type
_entity.pdbx_description
1 polymer ?
#
loop_
_entity_poly.entity_id
_entity_poly.type
_entity_poly.pdbx_seq_one_letter_code
_entity_poly.pdbx_strand_id
1 'polypeptide(L)'
;LGLPESFLARSGGEAGGVIQGTASEATLVALLGAKNRTIIRLKEQHPEWTDNDILPKLVGYCNKQAHSSVERAGLLGGVKLRTLQPDCKRSLRGDTLKDAIEEDVKNGLIPFYVVATLGTTSSCAFDNLEEIGEVCSSKNIWLHVDAAYAGSAFICPEYRYLMKGVDQADSFNFNPHKWLLVNFDCSAMWLKEPRWIIDAFNVDPLYLKHDQQGSAPDYRHWQIPLGRRFRALKLWFVLRLYGVENLQKHIRKHIALAHLFEKLCSADERFEIYEEVTMGLVCFRLKGDNEQNEELLRRINGRGKIHLVPSKIDDTYFLRLAICSRFSEES
;
A
#
# COMPACT_ATOMS: atom_id res chain seq x y z
N LEU A 1 -6.73 -12.87 5.31
CA LEU A 1 -6.24 -12.12 4.13
C LEU A 1 -6.39 -12.93 2.86
N GLY A 2 -6.04 -14.22 2.84
CA GLY A 2 -6.07 -15.00 1.60
C GLY A 2 -4.91 -14.67 0.68
N LEU A 3 -3.78 -14.23 1.26
CA LEU A 3 -2.53 -14.07 0.51
C LEU A 3 -2.02 -15.45 0.06
N PRO A 4 -1.30 -15.51 -1.08
CA PRO A 4 -0.65 -16.72 -1.56
C PRO A 4 0.22 -17.40 -0.50
N GLU A 5 0.31 -18.72 -0.55
CA GLU A 5 1.17 -19.48 0.36
C GLU A 5 2.65 -19.11 0.24
N SER A 6 3.06 -18.57 -0.92
CA SER A 6 4.40 -18.05 -1.17
C SER A 6 4.79 -16.83 -0.32
N PHE A 7 3.89 -16.33 0.53
CA PHE A 7 4.20 -15.29 1.53
C PHE A 7 4.30 -15.85 2.96
N LEU A 8 3.97 -17.12 3.19
CA LEU A 8 3.97 -17.70 4.53
C LEU A 8 5.39 -18.06 4.97
N ALA A 9 5.72 -17.66 6.19
CA ALA A 9 6.88 -18.22 6.88
C ALA A 9 6.61 -19.69 7.20
N ARG A 10 7.39 -20.59 6.62
CA ARG A 10 7.32 -22.04 6.81
C ARG A 10 8.72 -22.59 7.06
N SER A 11 8.84 -23.70 7.77
CA SER A 11 10.13 -24.39 7.94
C SER A 11 10.72 -24.73 6.57
N GLY A 12 11.94 -24.27 6.30
CA GLY A 12 12.61 -24.43 4.99
C GLY A 12 12.10 -23.51 3.88
N GLY A 13 11.16 -22.60 4.18
CA GLY A 13 10.72 -21.56 3.24
C GLY A 13 11.54 -20.29 3.39
N GLU A 14 11.68 -19.54 2.29
CA GLU A 14 12.44 -18.29 2.27
C GLU A 14 11.57 -17.05 2.52
N ALA A 15 10.25 -17.16 2.28
CA ALA A 15 9.29 -16.07 2.42
C ALA A 15 8.88 -15.78 3.87
N GLY A 16 8.23 -14.63 4.12
CA GLY A 16 7.63 -14.37 5.41
C GLY A 16 7.00 -13.00 5.59
N GLY A 17 6.52 -12.76 6.80
CA GLY A 17 5.90 -11.50 7.22
C GLY A 17 6.65 -10.84 8.37
N VAL A 18 6.72 -9.51 8.36
CA VAL A 18 7.34 -8.68 9.39
C VAL A 18 6.42 -7.52 9.77
N ILE A 19 6.42 -7.13 11.05
CA ILE A 19 5.66 -5.97 11.55
C ILE A 19 6.55 -4.72 11.56
N GLN A 20 6.30 -3.83 10.61
CA GLN A 20 6.87 -2.49 10.50
C GLN A 20 6.13 -1.47 11.37
N GLY A 21 6.69 -0.27 11.53
CA GLY A 21 6.01 0.84 12.19
C GLY A 21 4.90 1.44 11.31
N THR A 22 5.19 1.63 10.02
CA THR A 22 4.25 2.26 9.07
C THR A 22 4.20 1.59 7.70
N ALA A 23 3.19 1.92 6.89
CA ALA A 23 3.16 1.56 5.46
C ALA A 23 4.30 2.26 4.70
N SER A 24 4.61 3.51 5.06
CA SER A 24 5.71 4.27 4.44
C SER A 24 7.06 3.57 4.59
N GLU A 25 7.35 3.04 5.78
CA GLU A 25 8.54 2.23 6.03
C GLU A 25 8.53 0.94 5.20
N ALA A 26 7.38 0.25 5.13
CA ALA A 26 7.24 -0.96 4.33
C ALA A 26 7.50 -0.72 2.84
N THR A 27 6.95 0.35 2.27
CA THR A 27 7.18 0.77 0.88
C THR A 27 8.64 1.12 0.63
N LEU A 28 9.30 1.82 1.57
CA LEU A 28 10.73 2.13 1.43
C LEU A 28 11.59 0.87 1.52
N VAL A 29 11.30 -0.04 2.44
CA VAL A 29 12.00 -1.34 2.57
C VAL A 29 11.84 -2.16 1.28
N ALA A 30 10.64 -2.22 0.70
CA ALA A 30 10.40 -2.88 -0.58
C ALA A 30 11.22 -2.26 -1.71
N LEU A 31 11.22 -0.93 -1.83
CA LEU A 31 12.01 -0.20 -2.83
C LEU A 31 13.51 -0.50 -2.69
N LEU A 32 14.03 -0.50 -1.46
CA LEU A 32 15.45 -0.78 -1.21
C LEU A 32 15.82 -2.23 -1.54
N GLY A 33 14.94 -3.19 -1.24
CA GLY A 33 15.08 -4.58 -1.69
C GLY A 33 15.07 -4.71 -3.22
N ALA A 34 14.13 -4.05 -3.90
CA ALA A 34 14.03 -4.03 -5.36
C ALA A 34 15.28 -3.43 -6.02
N LYS A 35 15.80 -2.35 -5.43
CA LYS A 35 17.02 -1.67 -5.87
C LYS A 35 18.22 -2.62 -5.76
N ASN A 36 18.40 -3.26 -4.61
CA ASN A 36 19.49 -4.21 -4.39
C ASN A 36 19.42 -5.42 -5.35
N ARG A 37 18.25 -6.04 -5.47
CA ARG A 37 17.99 -7.14 -6.44
C ARG A 37 18.41 -6.75 -7.85
N THR A 38 18.06 -5.53 -8.26
CA THR A 38 18.32 -5.04 -9.62
C THR A 38 19.80 -4.74 -9.83
N ILE A 39 20.48 -4.12 -8.87
CA ILE A 39 21.92 -3.83 -8.95
C ILE A 39 22.73 -5.13 -9.06
N ILE A 40 22.44 -6.12 -8.21
CA ILE A 40 23.15 -7.41 -8.24
C ILE A 40 22.98 -8.06 -9.61
N ARG A 41 21.73 -8.19 -10.09
CA ARG A 41 21.43 -8.77 -11.41
C ARG A 41 22.17 -8.05 -12.55
N LEU A 42 22.21 -6.72 -12.52
CA LEU A 42 22.86 -5.94 -13.58
C LEU A 42 24.38 -6.06 -13.54
N LYS A 43 24.99 -6.13 -12.36
CA LYS A 43 26.44 -6.37 -12.23
C LYS A 43 26.84 -7.78 -12.67
N GLU A 44 25.97 -8.77 -12.50
CA GLU A 44 26.19 -10.11 -13.06
C GLU A 44 26.16 -10.10 -14.60
N GLN A 45 25.29 -9.28 -15.20
CA GLN A 45 25.15 -9.15 -16.66
C GLN A 45 26.20 -8.22 -17.28
N HIS A 46 26.61 -7.20 -16.53
CA HIS A 46 27.54 -6.14 -16.92
C HIS A 46 28.57 -5.92 -15.79
N PRO A 47 29.58 -6.79 -15.65
CA PRO A 47 30.56 -6.73 -14.56
C PRO A 47 31.38 -5.43 -14.51
N GLU A 48 31.43 -4.70 -15.61
CA GLU A 48 32.10 -3.41 -15.75
C GLU A 48 31.27 -2.23 -15.20
N TRP A 49 29.96 -2.40 -14.97
CA TRP A 49 29.11 -1.34 -14.44
C TRP A 49 29.30 -1.17 -12.93
N THR A 50 29.50 0.08 -12.53
CA THR A 50 29.53 0.48 -11.12
C THR A 50 28.13 0.88 -10.64
N ASP A 51 27.97 1.06 -9.32
CA ASP A 51 26.71 1.58 -8.78
C ASP A 51 26.39 2.97 -9.34
N ASN A 52 27.41 3.78 -9.66
CA ASN A 52 27.25 5.11 -10.24
C ASN A 52 26.73 5.05 -11.69
N ASP A 53 26.96 3.95 -12.41
CA ASP A 53 26.44 3.75 -13.77
C ASP A 53 24.98 3.29 -13.77
N ILE A 54 24.57 2.57 -12.71
CA ILE A 54 23.25 1.95 -12.57
C ILE A 54 22.25 2.89 -11.89
N LEU A 55 22.59 3.43 -10.72
CA LEU A 55 21.66 4.16 -9.85
C LEU A 55 20.95 5.34 -10.56
N PRO A 56 21.64 6.20 -11.34
CA PRO A 56 20.98 7.32 -12.03
C PRO A 56 19.99 6.90 -13.12
N LYS A 57 20.06 5.64 -13.57
CA LYS A 57 19.19 5.07 -14.61
C LYS A 57 17.98 4.36 -14.02
N LEU A 58 17.98 3.99 -12.73
CA LEU A 58 16.85 3.31 -12.11
C LEU A 58 15.61 4.20 -12.08
N VAL A 59 14.48 3.64 -12.52
CA VAL A 59 13.16 4.29 -12.49
C VAL A 59 12.10 3.32 -11.96
N GLY A 60 11.30 3.81 -11.00
CA GLY A 60 10.12 3.12 -10.51
C GLY A 60 8.82 3.85 -10.86
N TYR A 61 7.69 3.19 -10.71
CA TYR A 61 6.39 3.67 -11.17
C TYR A 61 5.32 3.53 -10.09
N CYS A 62 4.37 4.45 -10.09
CA CYS A 62 3.17 4.35 -9.27
C CYS A 62 2.00 5.10 -9.91
N ASN A 63 0.78 4.81 -9.45
CA ASN A 63 -0.37 5.63 -9.78
C ASN A 63 -0.15 7.08 -9.29
N LYS A 64 -0.56 8.09 -10.07
CA LYS A 64 -0.58 9.50 -9.65
C LYS A 64 -1.37 9.74 -8.35
N GLN A 65 -2.31 8.86 -8.02
CA GLN A 65 -3.06 8.85 -6.76
C GLN A 65 -2.45 8.00 -5.64
N ALA A 66 -1.27 7.42 -5.86
CA ALA A 66 -0.54 6.72 -4.81
C ALA A 66 -0.28 7.66 -3.63
N HIS A 67 -0.15 7.08 -2.44
CA HIS A 67 0.12 7.88 -1.24
C HIS A 67 1.48 8.59 -1.35
N SER A 68 1.60 9.77 -0.74
CA SER A 68 2.84 10.57 -0.75
C SER A 68 4.05 9.85 -0.14
N SER A 69 3.84 8.76 0.59
CA SER A 69 4.91 7.87 1.05
C SER A 69 5.67 7.21 -0.10
N VAL A 70 5.05 6.98 -1.25
CA VAL A 70 5.72 6.38 -2.41
C VAL A 70 6.74 7.37 -2.98
N GLU A 71 6.34 8.62 -3.23
CA GLU A 71 7.25 9.69 -3.63
C GLU A 71 8.38 9.87 -2.60
N ARG A 72 8.04 9.91 -1.30
CA ARG A 72 9.03 9.99 -0.23
C ARG A 72 9.99 8.81 -0.22
N ALA A 73 9.53 7.61 -0.53
CA ALA A 73 10.39 6.43 -0.65
C ALA A 73 11.37 6.57 -1.82
N GLY A 74 10.95 7.14 -2.96
CA GLY A 74 11.86 7.45 -4.07
C GLY A 74 12.94 8.46 -3.69
N LEU A 75 12.54 9.54 -3.01
CA LEU A 75 13.46 10.56 -2.50
C LEU A 75 14.51 9.97 -1.54
N LEU A 76 14.06 9.20 -0.54
CA LEU A 76 14.97 8.55 0.43
C LEU A 76 15.78 7.41 -0.19
N GLY A 77 15.20 6.72 -1.17
CA GLY A 77 15.84 5.62 -1.90
C GLY A 77 16.89 6.09 -2.92
N GLY A 78 16.89 7.38 -3.27
CA GLY A 78 17.80 7.97 -4.25
C GLY A 78 17.52 7.51 -5.68
N VAL A 79 16.24 7.34 -6.04
CA VAL A 79 15.81 6.81 -7.34
C VAL A 79 14.74 7.69 -7.99
N LYS A 80 14.64 7.64 -9.31
CA LYS A 80 13.55 8.31 -10.04
C LYS A 80 12.24 7.56 -9.79
N LEU A 81 11.18 8.29 -9.49
CA LEU A 81 9.81 7.77 -9.48
C LEU A 81 8.96 8.53 -10.49
N ARG A 82 8.33 7.79 -11.38
CA ARG A 82 7.42 8.32 -12.38
C ARG A 82 5.97 8.05 -11.95
N THR A 83 5.19 9.11 -11.81
CA THR A 83 3.76 9.01 -11.55
C THR A 83 3.01 8.81 -12.86
N LEU A 84 2.16 7.79 -12.91
CA LEU A 84 1.42 7.40 -14.10
C LEU A 84 -0.04 7.81 -13.99
N GLN A 85 -0.60 8.26 -15.11
CA GLN A 85 -1.99 8.69 -15.17
C GLN A 85 -2.91 7.47 -15.12
N PRO A 86 -3.81 7.39 -14.12
CA PRO A 86 -4.75 6.29 -14.07
C PRO A 86 -5.91 6.49 -15.06
N ASP A 87 -6.73 5.45 -15.24
CA ASP A 87 -7.92 5.49 -16.08
C ASP A 87 -9.07 6.32 -15.47
N CYS A 88 -10.25 6.27 -16.10
CA CYS A 88 -11.43 7.00 -15.65
C CYS A 88 -12.00 6.52 -14.30
N LYS A 89 -11.64 5.31 -13.85
CA LYS A 89 -11.93 4.78 -12.49
C LYS A 89 -10.77 5.02 -11.51
N ARG A 90 -9.79 5.80 -11.96
CA ARG A 90 -8.58 6.17 -11.24
C ARG A 90 -7.73 4.96 -10.84
N SER A 91 -7.89 3.86 -11.59
CA SER A 91 -7.09 2.66 -11.53
C SER A 91 -5.88 2.79 -12.44
N LEU A 92 -4.68 2.46 -11.95
CA LEU A 92 -3.54 2.25 -12.84
C LEU A 92 -3.74 0.95 -13.62
N ARG A 93 -3.50 1.02 -14.93
CA ARG A 93 -3.72 -0.06 -15.90
C ARG A 93 -2.42 -0.59 -16.48
N GLY A 94 -2.44 -1.85 -16.92
CA GLY A 94 -1.25 -2.52 -17.46
C GLY A 94 -0.69 -1.82 -18.69
N ASP A 95 -1.55 -1.39 -19.62
CA ASP A 95 -1.12 -0.71 -20.86
C ASP A 95 -0.39 0.60 -20.57
N THR A 96 -0.93 1.44 -19.67
CA THR A 96 -0.27 2.68 -19.24
C THR A 96 1.12 2.41 -18.65
N LEU A 97 1.24 1.37 -17.82
CA LEU A 97 2.51 0.97 -17.23
C LEU A 97 3.48 0.47 -18.30
N LYS A 98 3.01 -0.38 -19.22
CA LYS A 98 3.80 -0.94 -20.31
C LYS A 98 4.36 0.15 -21.22
N ASP A 99 3.53 1.11 -21.63
CA ASP A 99 3.94 2.22 -22.50
C ASP A 99 5.01 3.08 -21.82
N ALA A 100 4.83 3.41 -20.53
CA ALA A 100 5.81 4.17 -19.76
C ALA A 100 7.15 3.42 -19.64
N ILE A 101 7.09 2.11 -19.37
CA ILE A 101 8.29 1.26 -19.32
C ILE A 101 9.01 1.24 -20.68
N GLU A 102 8.29 1.08 -21.78
CA GLU A 102 8.88 1.03 -23.12
C GLU A 102 9.53 2.35 -23.52
N GLU A 103 8.92 3.48 -23.16
CA GLU A 103 9.49 4.81 -23.32
C GLU A 103 10.78 4.97 -22.51
N ASP A 104 10.75 4.60 -21.22
CA ASP A 104 11.89 4.78 -20.32
C ASP A 104 13.06 3.87 -20.72
N VAL A 105 12.79 2.65 -21.19
CA VAL A 105 13.82 1.77 -21.77
C VAL A 105 14.43 2.38 -23.04
N LYS A 106 13.64 2.96 -23.94
CA LYS A 106 14.16 3.68 -25.13
C LYS A 106 15.04 4.87 -24.75
N ASN A 107 14.74 5.50 -23.62
CA ASN A 107 15.53 6.60 -23.06
C ASN A 107 16.76 6.14 -22.24
N GLY A 108 17.06 4.84 -22.23
CA GLY A 108 18.22 4.27 -21.52
C GLY A 108 18.05 4.18 -20.00
N LEU A 109 16.81 4.28 -19.50
CA LEU A 109 16.49 4.05 -18.10
C LEU A 109 16.21 2.56 -17.84
N ILE A 110 16.23 2.21 -16.56
CA ILE A 110 16.12 0.84 -16.06
C ILE A 110 14.89 0.75 -15.15
N PRO A 111 13.74 0.29 -15.70
CA PRO A 111 12.56 -0.06 -14.91
C PRO A 111 12.89 -1.12 -13.86
N PHE A 112 12.56 -0.87 -12.60
CA PHE A 112 12.91 -1.84 -11.54
C PHE A 112 11.86 -2.03 -10.43
N TYR A 113 10.94 -1.07 -10.25
CA TYR A 113 10.00 -1.09 -9.14
C TYR A 113 8.64 -0.50 -9.52
N VAL A 114 7.56 -1.13 -9.10
CA VAL A 114 6.18 -0.65 -9.28
C VAL A 114 5.45 -0.74 -7.95
N VAL A 115 4.75 0.32 -7.58
CA VAL A 115 3.80 0.31 -6.47
C VAL A 115 2.38 0.30 -7.01
N ALA A 116 1.69 -0.84 -6.84
CA ALA A 116 0.26 -0.95 -7.06
C ALA A 116 -0.49 -0.66 -5.75
N THR A 117 -1.45 0.24 -5.79
CA THR A 117 -2.20 0.71 -4.62
C THR A 117 -3.59 0.08 -4.62
N LEU A 118 -3.92 -0.64 -3.54
CA LEU A 118 -5.27 -1.17 -3.29
C LEU A 118 -5.95 -0.32 -2.22
N GLY A 119 -6.78 0.62 -2.66
CA GLY A 119 -7.41 1.65 -1.83
C GLY A 119 -6.54 2.91 -1.73
N THR A 120 -6.52 3.70 -2.80
CA THR A 120 -5.81 5.00 -2.86
C THR A 120 -6.27 5.94 -1.75
N THR A 121 -5.39 6.85 -1.33
CA THR A 121 -5.69 7.71 -0.18
C THR A 121 -6.82 8.69 -0.49
N SER A 122 -6.82 9.29 -1.68
CA SER A 122 -7.78 10.33 -2.05
C SER A 122 -9.20 9.79 -2.17
N SER A 123 -9.42 8.74 -2.96
CA SER A 123 -10.76 8.26 -3.30
C SER A 123 -11.01 6.77 -3.05
N CYS A 124 -10.04 6.03 -2.50
CA CYS A 124 -10.13 4.58 -2.31
C CYS A 124 -10.30 3.79 -3.62
N ALA A 125 -9.67 4.26 -4.70
CA ALA A 125 -9.55 3.53 -5.96
C ALA A 125 -8.60 2.33 -5.83
N PHE A 126 -8.70 1.38 -6.77
CA PHE A 126 -7.90 0.15 -6.79
C PHE A 126 -7.19 0.02 -8.12
N ASP A 127 -5.86 -0.09 -8.10
CA ASP A 127 -5.07 -0.40 -9.28
C ASP A 127 -5.38 -1.81 -9.80
N ASN A 128 -5.33 -2.01 -11.12
CA ASN A 128 -5.59 -3.30 -11.73
C ASN A 128 -4.36 -4.21 -11.58
N LEU A 129 -4.33 -4.94 -10.47
CA LEU A 129 -3.19 -5.73 -10.05
C LEU A 129 -2.90 -6.92 -10.97
N GLU A 130 -3.90 -7.49 -11.62
CA GLU A 130 -3.73 -8.58 -12.58
C GLU A 130 -2.95 -8.12 -13.81
N GLU A 131 -3.36 -7.00 -14.41
CA GLU A 131 -2.69 -6.40 -15.57
C GLU A 131 -1.28 -5.89 -15.21
N ILE A 132 -1.14 -5.20 -14.07
CA ILE A 132 0.16 -4.69 -13.60
C ILE A 132 1.11 -5.84 -13.29
N GLY A 133 0.60 -6.89 -12.65
CA GLY A 133 1.33 -8.11 -12.35
C GLY A 133 1.99 -8.70 -13.58
N GLU A 134 1.21 -8.88 -14.66
CA GLU A 134 1.69 -9.48 -15.91
C GLU A 134 2.83 -8.68 -16.53
N VAL A 135 2.70 -7.34 -16.53
CA VAL A 135 3.75 -6.43 -17.02
C VAL A 135 5.00 -6.53 -16.14
N CYS A 136 4.86 -6.56 -14.82
CA CYS A 136 6.00 -6.63 -13.90
C CYS A 136 6.75 -7.98 -14.02
N SER A 137 6.00 -9.08 -14.04
CA SER A 137 6.53 -10.44 -14.15
C SER A 137 7.31 -10.63 -15.46
N SER A 138 6.72 -10.22 -16.60
CA SER A 138 7.36 -10.37 -17.92
C SER A 138 8.66 -9.57 -18.09
N LYS A 139 8.87 -8.53 -17.28
CA LYS A 139 10.07 -7.66 -17.32
C LYS A 139 10.97 -7.78 -16.10
N ASN A 140 10.67 -8.70 -15.18
CA ASN A 140 11.37 -8.89 -13.91
C ASN A 140 11.53 -7.57 -13.12
N ILE A 141 10.42 -6.84 -13.02
CA ILE A 141 10.27 -5.60 -12.24
C ILE A 141 9.63 -5.94 -10.91
N TRP A 142 10.12 -5.37 -9.81
CA TRP A 142 9.56 -5.65 -8.49
C TRP A 142 8.17 -5.03 -8.34
N LEU A 143 7.17 -5.83 -8.00
CA LEU A 143 5.82 -5.37 -7.71
C LEU A 143 5.56 -5.35 -6.19
N HIS A 144 5.40 -4.13 -5.66
CA HIS A 144 4.96 -3.89 -4.29
C HIS A 144 3.47 -3.49 -4.27
N VAL A 145 2.70 -4.17 -3.43
CA VAL A 145 1.28 -3.86 -3.21
C VAL A 145 1.12 -3.07 -1.91
N ASP A 146 0.74 -1.79 -2.03
CA ASP A 146 0.32 -0.98 -0.88
C ASP A 146 -1.20 -1.09 -0.70
N ALA A 147 -1.60 -1.89 0.28
CA ALA A 147 -2.99 -2.04 0.69
C ALA A 147 -3.22 -1.45 2.10
N ALA A 148 -2.50 -0.38 2.48
CA ALA A 148 -2.49 0.18 3.83
C ALA A 148 -3.88 0.22 4.51
N TYR A 149 -4.88 0.75 3.82
CA TYR A 149 -6.26 0.81 4.33
C TYR A 149 -7.08 -0.44 3.96
N ALA A 150 -7.27 -0.70 2.66
CA ALA A 150 -8.20 -1.72 2.18
C ALA A 150 -7.75 -3.16 2.47
N GLY A 151 -6.47 -3.39 2.76
CA GLY A 151 -5.95 -4.71 3.11
C GLY A 151 -6.62 -5.34 4.33
N SER A 152 -7.13 -4.52 5.26
CA SER A 152 -7.93 -5.03 6.38
C SER A 152 -9.24 -5.69 5.92
N ALA A 153 -9.83 -5.23 4.82
CA ALA A 153 -11.09 -5.77 4.31
C ALA A 153 -10.95 -7.19 3.74
N PHE A 154 -9.76 -7.58 3.29
CA PHE A 154 -9.49 -8.92 2.72
C PHE A 154 -9.52 -10.06 3.73
N ILE A 155 -9.76 -9.78 5.02
CA ILE A 155 -10.21 -10.81 5.96
C ILE A 155 -11.57 -11.37 5.56
N CYS A 156 -12.43 -10.58 4.91
CA CYS A 156 -13.73 -11.00 4.38
C CYS A 156 -13.54 -11.53 2.94
N PRO A 157 -13.87 -12.81 2.66
CA PRO A 157 -13.65 -13.43 1.34
C PRO A 157 -14.27 -12.67 0.16
N GLU A 158 -15.44 -12.05 0.35
CA GLU A 158 -16.19 -11.35 -0.67
C GLU A 158 -15.51 -10.08 -1.22
N TYR A 159 -14.50 -9.53 -0.54
CA TYR A 159 -13.72 -8.39 -1.03
C TYR A 159 -12.39 -8.78 -1.69
N ARG A 160 -12.06 -10.08 -1.72
CA ARG A 160 -10.77 -10.56 -2.22
C ARG A 160 -10.63 -10.47 -3.74
N TYR A 161 -11.72 -10.27 -4.47
CA TYR A 161 -11.65 -10.01 -5.92
C TYR A 161 -10.83 -8.75 -6.24
N LEU A 162 -10.77 -7.78 -5.31
CA LEU A 162 -9.98 -6.55 -5.43
C LEU A 162 -8.46 -6.76 -5.32
N MET A 163 -8.02 -7.97 -4.97
CA MET A 163 -6.60 -8.35 -4.97
C MET A 163 -6.30 -9.45 -6.00
N LYS A 164 -7.14 -9.61 -7.03
CA LYS A 164 -6.85 -10.52 -8.14
C LYS A 164 -5.51 -10.15 -8.78
N GLY A 165 -4.59 -11.11 -8.90
CA GLY A 165 -3.21 -10.91 -9.36
C GLY A 165 -2.16 -10.75 -8.24
N VAL A 166 -2.55 -10.78 -6.96
CA VAL A 166 -1.61 -10.65 -5.82
C VAL A 166 -0.54 -11.74 -5.74
N ASP A 167 -0.77 -12.88 -6.39
CA ASP A 167 0.21 -13.95 -6.58
C ASP A 167 1.45 -13.49 -7.35
N GLN A 168 1.34 -12.46 -8.18
CA GLN A 168 2.45 -11.88 -8.93
C GLN A 168 3.26 -10.86 -8.12
N ALA A 169 2.78 -10.44 -6.95
CA ALA A 169 3.49 -9.48 -6.11
C ALA A 169 4.76 -10.08 -5.50
N ASP A 170 5.79 -9.25 -5.36
CA ASP A 170 7.01 -9.56 -4.60
C ASP A 170 6.86 -9.18 -3.13
N SER A 171 6.07 -8.14 -2.85
CA SER A 171 5.78 -7.68 -1.49
C SER A 171 4.38 -7.08 -1.35
N PHE A 172 3.82 -7.19 -0.15
CA PHE A 172 2.47 -6.71 0.17
C PHE A 172 2.47 -6.07 1.56
N ASN A 173 1.87 -4.90 1.75
CA ASN A 173 1.62 -4.36 3.09
C ASN A 173 0.17 -3.98 3.31
N PHE A 174 -0.27 -4.05 4.57
CA PHE A 174 -1.43 -3.32 5.04
C PHE A 174 -1.28 -2.92 6.51
N ASN A 175 -2.13 -2.02 7.00
CA ASN A 175 -2.07 -1.52 8.36
C ASN A 175 -3.22 -2.07 9.21
N PRO A 176 -2.96 -3.08 10.07
CA PRO A 176 -3.88 -3.43 11.14
C PRO A 176 -4.32 -2.21 11.99
N HIS A 177 -3.45 -1.20 12.11
CA HIS A 177 -3.78 0.02 12.85
C HIS A 177 -4.73 0.99 12.15
N LYS A 178 -5.05 0.77 10.88
CA LYS A 178 -6.04 1.59 10.17
C LYS A 178 -7.46 1.06 10.41
N TRP A 179 -7.69 -0.23 10.20
CA TRP A 179 -9.05 -0.75 10.12
C TRP A 179 -9.21 -2.18 10.69
N LEU A 180 -8.27 -2.63 11.52
CA LEU A 180 -8.31 -3.94 12.17
C LEU A 180 -8.21 -3.85 13.70
N LEU A 181 -8.62 -2.71 14.28
CA LEU A 181 -8.74 -2.50 15.73
C LEU A 181 -7.45 -2.62 16.56
N VAL A 182 -6.27 -2.65 15.92
CA VAL A 182 -4.98 -2.59 16.60
C VAL A 182 -4.59 -1.12 16.78
N ASN A 183 -4.11 -0.69 17.93
CA ASN A 183 -3.63 0.69 18.07
C ASN A 183 -2.29 0.88 17.34
N PHE A 184 -2.05 2.10 16.84
CA PHE A 184 -0.77 2.49 16.25
C PHE A 184 0.39 2.26 17.23
N ASP A 185 1.57 1.81 16.80
CA ASP A 185 2.03 1.42 15.46
C ASP A 185 1.79 -0.07 15.15
N CYS A 186 1.33 -0.43 13.95
CA CYS A 186 1.23 -1.83 13.52
C CYS A 186 1.00 -1.91 12.00
N SER A 187 2.07 -2.00 11.22
CA SER A 187 2.01 -2.21 9.77
C SER A 187 2.54 -3.61 9.48
N ALA A 188 1.75 -4.46 8.81
CA ALA A 188 2.17 -5.81 8.48
C ALA A 188 2.62 -5.85 7.02
N MET A 189 3.82 -6.35 6.79
CA MET A 189 4.46 -6.44 5.48
C MET A 189 4.83 -7.91 5.21
N TRP A 190 4.57 -8.38 4.00
CA TRP A 190 4.96 -9.70 3.51
C TRP A 190 5.92 -9.58 2.34
N LEU A 191 6.84 -10.54 2.27
CA LEU A 191 7.92 -10.61 1.29
C LEU A 191 8.00 -12.04 0.76
N LYS A 192 8.00 -12.16 -0.57
CA LYS A 192 8.19 -13.45 -1.25
C LYS A 192 9.65 -13.90 -1.18
N GLU A 193 10.59 -12.98 -1.36
CA GLU A 193 12.04 -13.21 -1.26
C GLU A 193 12.72 -12.16 -0.35
N PRO A 194 12.65 -12.32 0.97
CA PRO A 194 13.25 -11.40 1.95
C PRO A 194 14.77 -11.25 1.83
N ARG A 195 15.47 -12.22 1.22
CA ARG A 195 16.93 -12.16 1.00
C ARG A 195 17.38 -10.85 0.35
N TRP A 196 16.60 -10.33 -0.59
CA TRP A 196 16.93 -9.09 -1.30
C TRP A 196 16.95 -7.86 -0.39
N ILE A 197 16.21 -7.90 0.70
CA ILE A 197 16.21 -6.89 1.76
C ILE A 197 17.34 -7.17 2.75
N ILE A 198 17.52 -8.42 3.17
CA ILE A 198 18.61 -8.80 4.08
C ILE A 198 19.96 -8.35 3.50
N ASP A 199 20.22 -8.68 2.23
CA ASP A 199 21.45 -8.34 1.53
C ASP A 199 21.63 -6.82 1.35
N ALA A 200 20.53 -6.07 1.21
CA ALA A 200 20.56 -4.62 1.08
C ALA A 200 20.95 -3.91 2.39
N PHE A 201 20.65 -4.52 3.53
CA PHE A 201 20.84 -3.94 4.87
C PHE A 201 21.84 -4.72 5.73
N ASN A 202 22.58 -5.67 5.16
CA ASN A 202 23.42 -6.56 5.96
C ASN A 202 24.62 -5.80 6.53
N VAL A 203 24.57 -5.55 7.84
CA VAL A 203 25.69 -5.11 8.66
C VAL A 203 25.76 -6.09 9.84
N ASP A 204 26.75 -6.97 9.85
CA ASP A 204 26.87 -8.09 10.81
C ASP A 204 28.10 -7.95 11.73
N PRO A 205 28.10 -7.00 12.67
CA PRO A 205 29.18 -6.84 13.63
C PRO A 205 29.21 -8.01 14.62
N LEU A 206 30.40 -8.34 15.14
CA LEU A 206 30.62 -9.51 16.00
C LEU A 206 29.68 -9.58 17.22
N TYR A 207 29.32 -8.45 17.81
CA TYR A 207 28.46 -8.37 19.00
C TYR A 207 26.98 -8.69 18.74
N LEU A 208 26.60 -8.86 17.47
CA LEU A 208 25.25 -9.25 17.05
C LEU A 208 25.16 -10.72 16.60
N LYS A 209 26.26 -11.46 16.62
CA LYS A 209 26.30 -12.89 16.26
C LYS A 209 25.80 -13.77 17.40
N HIS A 210 25.18 -14.89 17.05
CA HIS A 210 24.69 -15.89 17.98
C HIS A 210 24.69 -17.28 17.33
N ASP A 211 24.74 -18.33 18.14
CA ASP A 211 24.89 -19.74 17.69
C ASP A 211 23.69 -20.30 16.91
N GLN A 212 22.63 -19.50 16.75
CA GLN A 212 21.38 -19.86 16.08
C GLN A 212 21.18 -19.05 14.79
N GLN A 213 22.25 -18.43 14.27
CA GLN A 213 22.17 -17.66 13.03
C GLN A 213 21.70 -18.58 11.89
N GLY A 214 20.65 -18.16 11.17
CA GLY A 214 20.04 -18.95 10.10
C GLY A 214 19.01 -20.01 10.53
N SER A 215 18.78 -20.24 11.84
CA SER A 215 17.73 -21.18 12.28
C SER A 215 16.33 -20.53 12.34
N ALA A 216 16.26 -19.21 12.41
CA ALA A 216 15.03 -18.43 12.35
C ALA A 216 15.29 -17.05 11.69
N PRO A 217 14.25 -16.37 11.17
CA PRO A 217 14.41 -15.02 10.64
C PRO A 217 14.90 -14.05 11.70
N ASP A 218 16.08 -13.45 11.50
CA ASP A 218 16.50 -12.30 12.28
C ASP A 218 15.86 -11.03 11.70
N TYR A 219 14.75 -10.63 12.31
CA TYR A 219 13.94 -9.49 11.86
C TYR A 219 14.70 -8.17 11.85
N ARG A 220 15.88 -8.04 12.48
CA ARG A 220 16.71 -6.83 12.36
C ARG A 220 17.10 -6.54 10.91
N HIS A 221 17.25 -7.60 10.10
CA HIS A 221 17.61 -7.49 8.69
C HIS A 221 16.41 -7.24 7.77
N TRP A 222 15.19 -7.20 8.32
CA TRP A 222 13.94 -7.02 7.56
C TRP A 222 13.34 -5.62 7.75
N GLN A 223 14.06 -4.73 8.42
CA GLN A 223 13.60 -3.38 8.74
C GLN A 223 14.81 -2.42 8.75
N ILE A 224 14.53 -1.11 8.73
CA ILE A 224 15.57 -0.08 8.73
C ILE A 224 16.32 0.02 10.07
N PRO A 225 15.65 0.13 11.24
CA PRO A 225 16.35 0.25 12.52
C PRO A 225 16.79 -1.11 13.08
N LEU A 226 17.82 -1.13 13.92
CA LEU A 226 18.22 -2.35 14.65
C LEU A 226 17.18 -2.77 15.69
N GLY A 227 16.80 -1.85 16.58
CA GLY A 227 15.88 -2.12 17.68
C GLY A 227 14.44 -2.31 17.21
N ARG A 228 13.71 -3.24 17.83
CA ARG A 228 12.28 -3.44 17.59
C ARG A 228 11.52 -3.76 18.87
N ARG A 229 10.27 -3.28 18.93
CA ARG A 229 9.34 -3.54 20.05
C ARG A 229 8.63 -4.87 19.85
N PHE A 230 8.04 -5.41 20.92
CA PHE A 230 7.19 -6.61 20.86
C PHE A 230 5.78 -6.29 20.31
N ARG A 231 5.70 -5.80 19.07
CA ARG A 231 4.44 -5.37 18.42
C ARG A 231 3.46 -6.51 18.20
N ALA A 232 3.96 -7.73 18.05
CA ALA A 232 3.14 -8.91 17.81
C ALA A 232 2.18 -9.21 18.96
N LEU A 233 2.51 -8.82 20.20
CA LEU A 233 1.70 -9.11 21.38
C LEU A 233 0.30 -8.46 21.27
N LYS A 234 0.21 -7.17 20.94
CA LYS A 234 -1.08 -6.48 20.80
C LYS A 234 -1.89 -7.00 19.61
N LEU A 235 -1.24 -7.31 18.49
CA LEU A 235 -1.90 -7.91 17.33
C LEU A 235 -2.48 -9.28 17.69
N TRP A 236 -1.72 -10.12 18.40
CA TRP A 236 -2.16 -11.42 18.86
C TRP A 236 -3.37 -11.33 19.80
N PHE A 237 -3.36 -10.39 20.76
CA PHE A 237 -4.50 -10.14 21.64
C PHE A 237 -5.75 -9.75 20.83
N VAL A 238 -5.66 -8.81 19.89
CA VAL A 238 -6.81 -8.43 19.05
C VAL A 238 -7.34 -9.63 18.27
N LEU A 239 -6.47 -10.39 17.59
CA LEU A 239 -6.89 -11.56 16.81
C LEU A 239 -7.58 -12.62 17.69
N ARG A 240 -7.07 -12.88 18.90
CA ARG A 240 -7.63 -13.88 19.81
C ARG A 240 -8.89 -13.42 20.54
N LEU A 241 -8.97 -12.14 20.93
CA LEU A 241 -10.11 -11.61 21.68
C LEU A 241 -11.35 -11.43 20.80
N TYR A 242 -11.18 -10.89 19.60
CA TYR A 242 -12.31 -10.71 18.69
C TYR A 242 -12.62 -11.97 17.90
N GLY A 243 -11.60 -12.73 17.48
CA GLY A 243 -11.76 -13.79 16.50
C GLY A 243 -12.06 -13.27 15.10
N VAL A 244 -11.86 -14.12 14.10
CA VAL A 244 -11.98 -13.74 12.68
C VAL A 244 -13.39 -13.26 12.34
N GLU A 245 -14.42 -13.93 12.86
CA GLU A 245 -15.82 -13.61 12.55
C GLU A 245 -16.22 -12.21 13.01
N ASN A 246 -15.83 -11.79 14.21
CA ASN A 246 -16.20 -10.46 14.72
C ASN A 246 -15.39 -9.35 14.04
N LEU A 247 -14.13 -9.62 13.66
CA LEU A 247 -13.36 -8.69 12.83
C LEU A 247 -14.00 -8.53 11.44
N GLN A 248 -14.46 -9.62 10.83
CA GLN A 248 -15.21 -9.55 9.57
C GLN A 248 -16.54 -8.78 9.71
N LYS A 249 -17.30 -9.02 10.78
CA LYS A 249 -18.52 -8.25 11.09
C LYS A 249 -18.23 -6.75 11.24
N HIS A 250 -17.12 -6.39 11.89
CA HIS A 250 -16.68 -5.00 12.03
C HIS A 250 -16.44 -4.32 10.66
N ILE A 251 -15.68 -4.98 9.77
CA ILE A 251 -15.44 -4.48 8.40
C ILE A 251 -16.76 -4.32 7.64
N ARG A 252 -17.60 -5.36 7.62
CA ARG A 252 -18.90 -5.35 6.93
C ARG A 252 -19.80 -4.23 7.44
N LYS A 253 -19.83 -3.99 8.76
CA LYS A 253 -20.59 -2.88 9.36
C LYS A 253 -20.12 -1.53 8.84
N HIS A 254 -18.81 -1.29 8.79
CA HIS A 254 -18.29 0.01 8.31
C HIS A 254 -18.57 0.23 6.83
N ILE A 255 -18.50 -0.82 6.01
CA ILE A 255 -18.85 -0.74 4.58
C ILE A 255 -20.35 -0.47 4.41
N ALA A 256 -21.20 -1.16 5.17
CA ALA A 256 -22.65 -0.92 5.14
C ALA A 256 -23.01 0.52 5.56
N LEU A 257 -22.34 1.07 6.58
CA LEU A 257 -22.53 2.47 7.00
C LEU A 257 -22.06 3.48 5.94
N ALA A 258 -21.00 3.17 5.19
CA ALA A 258 -20.58 4.00 4.08
C ALA A 258 -21.63 4.02 2.96
N HIS A 259 -22.18 2.87 2.59
CA HIS A 259 -23.29 2.80 1.62
C HIS A 259 -24.58 3.44 2.12
N LEU A 260 -24.85 3.41 3.43
CA LEU A 260 -25.95 4.18 4.01
C LEU A 260 -25.75 5.67 3.78
N PHE A 261 -24.54 6.19 4.07
CA PHE A 261 -24.22 7.60 3.81
C PHE A 261 -24.26 7.95 2.33
N GLU A 262 -23.77 7.07 1.45
CA GLU A 262 -23.89 7.19 -0.01
C GLU A 262 -25.35 7.37 -0.45
N LYS A 263 -26.26 6.54 0.08
CA LYS A 263 -27.70 6.62 -0.20
C LYS A 263 -28.29 7.94 0.30
N LEU A 264 -27.88 8.42 1.47
CA LEU A 264 -28.34 9.71 2.01
C LEU A 264 -27.89 10.88 1.13
N CYS A 265 -26.64 10.89 0.68
CA CYS A 265 -26.14 11.90 -0.26
C CYS A 265 -26.87 11.83 -1.61
N SER A 266 -27.09 10.62 -2.15
CA SER A 266 -27.73 10.43 -3.45
C SER A 266 -29.22 10.78 -3.46
N ALA A 267 -29.87 10.75 -2.30
CA ALA A 267 -31.27 11.17 -2.14
C ALA A 267 -31.46 12.70 -2.12
N ASP A 268 -30.38 13.46 -1.94
CA ASP A 268 -30.41 14.93 -1.89
C ASP A 268 -29.80 15.51 -3.18
N GLU A 269 -30.65 16.15 -3.99
CA GLU A 269 -30.26 16.66 -5.32
C GLU A 269 -29.11 17.67 -5.30
N ARG A 270 -28.79 18.27 -4.14
CA ARG A 270 -27.69 19.22 -3.96
C ARG A 270 -26.33 18.53 -3.94
N PHE A 271 -26.28 17.25 -3.62
CA PHE A 271 -25.04 16.49 -3.50
C PHE A 271 -24.82 15.57 -4.70
N GLU A 272 -23.57 15.19 -4.90
CA GLU A 272 -23.15 14.13 -5.80
C GLU A 272 -22.04 13.30 -5.17
N ILE A 273 -22.03 12.01 -5.51
CA ILE A 273 -20.95 11.09 -5.16
C ILE A 273 -19.83 11.28 -6.18
N TYR A 274 -18.63 11.53 -5.69
CA TYR A 274 -17.47 11.83 -6.53
C TYR A 274 -16.78 10.56 -7.06
N GLU A 275 -16.76 9.49 -6.25
CA GLU A 275 -16.13 8.21 -6.59
C GLU A 275 -17.01 7.06 -6.12
N GLU A 276 -16.99 5.94 -6.83
CA GLU A 276 -17.66 4.69 -6.42
C GLU A 276 -17.31 4.31 -4.97
N VAL A 277 -18.34 4.04 -4.16
CA VAL A 277 -18.16 3.67 -2.75
C VAL A 277 -17.88 2.17 -2.65
N THR A 278 -16.61 1.79 -2.58
CA THR A 278 -16.20 0.36 -2.54
C THR A 278 -15.92 -0.15 -1.11
N MET A 279 -15.59 0.75 -0.18
CA MET A 279 -15.12 0.44 1.18
C MET A 279 -15.76 1.40 2.21
N GLY A 280 -15.14 1.60 3.37
CA GLY A 280 -15.63 2.51 4.41
C GLY A 280 -15.33 4.00 4.16
N LEU A 281 -15.09 4.42 2.91
CA LEU A 281 -14.83 5.82 2.53
C LEU A 281 -15.86 6.27 1.49
N VAL A 282 -16.51 7.41 1.76
CA VAL A 282 -17.38 8.09 0.80
C VAL A 282 -16.76 9.41 0.40
N CYS A 283 -16.57 9.60 -0.90
CA CYS A 283 -16.14 10.86 -1.50
C CYS A 283 -17.37 11.56 -2.08
N PHE A 284 -17.71 12.73 -1.57
CA PHE A 284 -18.93 13.43 -1.93
C PHE A 284 -18.69 14.93 -2.00
N ARG A 285 -19.54 15.63 -2.74
CA ARG A 285 -19.49 17.09 -2.85
C ARG A 285 -20.87 17.68 -3.08
N LEU A 286 -21.02 18.97 -2.79
CA LEU A 286 -22.08 19.79 -3.36
C LEU A 286 -21.85 19.93 -4.86
N LYS A 287 -22.92 19.80 -5.64
CA LYS A 287 -22.91 20.17 -7.07
C LYS A 287 -22.64 21.67 -7.19
N GLY A 288 -21.80 22.04 -8.15
CA GLY A 288 -21.37 23.42 -8.36
C GLY A 288 -19.86 23.57 -8.23
N ASP A 289 -19.43 24.71 -7.69
CA ASP A 289 -18.01 25.06 -7.64
C ASP A 289 -17.27 24.45 -6.43
N ASN A 290 -15.95 24.61 -6.43
CA ASN A 290 -15.09 24.14 -5.34
C ASN A 290 -15.22 25.03 -4.09
N GLU A 291 -15.49 26.33 -4.25
CA GLU A 291 -15.56 27.30 -3.14
C GLU A 291 -16.71 26.97 -2.18
N GLN A 292 -17.86 26.56 -2.71
CA GLN A 292 -19.00 26.07 -1.94
C GLN A 292 -18.65 24.83 -1.11
N ASN A 293 -17.83 23.94 -1.66
CA ASN A 293 -17.38 22.74 -0.97
C ASN A 293 -16.33 23.04 0.11
N GLU A 294 -15.43 23.98 -0.14
CA GLU A 294 -14.49 24.49 0.86
C GLU A 294 -15.22 25.19 2.01
N GLU A 295 -16.24 26.02 1.71
CA GLU A 295 -17.11 26.64 2.70
C GLU A 295 -17.86 25.60 3.53
N LEU A 296 -18.47 24.60 2.88
CA LEU A 296 -19.17 23.52 3.57
C LEU A 296 -18.25 22.81 4.56
N LEU A 297 -17.04 22.43 4.11
CA LEU A 297 -16.06 21.79 4.98
C LEU A 297 -15.70 22.69 6.17
N ARG A 298 -15.45 23.97 5.93
CA ARG A 298 -15.09 24.95 6.97
C ARG A 298 -16.18 25.05 8.03
N ARG A 299 -17.46 25.10 7.61
CA ARG A 299 -18.61 25.14 8.52
C ARG A 299 -18.76 23.86 9.33
N ILE A 300 -18.58 22.70 8.69
CA ILE A 300 -18.64 21.39 9.36
C ILE A 300 -17.56 21.30 10.45
N ASN A 301 -16.30 21.53 10.08
CA ASN A 301 -15.16 21.44 11.00
C ASN A 301 -15.21 22.53 12.07
N GLY A 302 -15.61 23.76 11.72
CA GLY A 302 -15.75 24.89 12.65
C GLY A 302 -16.81 24.66 13.73
N ARG A 303 -17.86 23.86 13.45
CA ARG A 303 -18.86 23.48 14.45
C ARG A 303 -18.33 22.44 15.45
N GLY A 304 -17.27 21.71 15.10
CA GLY A 304 -16.60 20.74 15.99
C GLY A 304 -17.42 19.52 16.39
N LYS A 305 -18.49 19.18 15.64
CA LYS A 305 -19.35 18.02 15.93
C LYS A 305 -18.91 16.76 15.19
N ILE A 306 -18.42 16.92 13.96
CA ILE A 306 -17.78 15.90 13.17
C ILE A 306 -16.52 16.52 12.55
N HIS A 307 -15.56 15.68 12.18
CA HIS A 307 -14.34 16.10 11.50
C HIS A 307 -14.24 15.43 10.14
N LEU A 308 -14.10 16.23 9.09
CA LEU A 308 -13.87 15.77 7.73
C LEU A 308 -12.56 16.37 7.19
N VAL A 309 -11.97 15.66 6.23
CA VAL A 309 -10.77 16.09 5.52
C VAL A 309 -11.13 16.12 4.02
N PRO A 310 -10.68 17.12 3.25
CA PRO A 310 -10.96 17.14 1.82
C PRO A 310 -9.94 16.29 1.04
N SER A 311 -10.19 16.14 -0.25
CA SER A 311 -9.14 15.87 -1.23
C SER A 311 -9.48 16.57 -2.54
N LYS A 312 -8.53 16.53 -3.48
CA LYS A 312 -8.64 17.16 -4.79
C LYS A 312 -8.00 16.28 -5.85
N ILE A 313 -8.73 16.01 -6.93
CA ILE A 313 -8.26 15.23 -8.10
C ILE A 313 -8.67 15.99 -9.36
N ASP A 314 -7.73 16.19 -10.30
CA ASP A 314 -7.95 16.87 -11.59
C ASP A 314 -8.80 18.15 -11.45
N ASP A 315 -8.39 19.01 -10.51
CA ASP A 315 -9.04 20.27 -10.11
C ASP A 315 -10.42 20.17 -9.44
N THR A 316 -10.95 18.98 -9.22
CA THR A 316 -12.20 18.79 -8.48
C THR A 316 -11.95 18.62 -6.99
N TYR A 317 -12.49 19.53 -6.17
CA TYR A 317 -12.46 19.43 -4.71
C TYR A 317 -13.68 18.68 -4.18
N PHE A 318 -13.46 17.77 -3.23
CA PHE A 318 -14.53 16.99 -2.60
C PHE A 318 -14.21 16.68 -1.12
N LEU A 319 -15.27 16.37 -0.37
CA LEU A 319 -15.20 16.00 1.04
C LEU A 319 -15.08 14.48 1.17
N ARG A 320 -14.37 14.02 2.20
CA ARG A 320 -14.15 12.59 2.47
C ARG A 320 -14.72 12.23 3.83
N LEU A 321 -15.74 11.37 3.83
CA LEU A 321 -16.30 10.78 5.03
C LEU A 321 -15.80 9.34 5.17
N ALA A 322 -14.90 9.11 6.11
CA ALA A 322 -14.40 7.78 6.45
C ALA A 322 -15.09 7.27 7.73
N ILE A 323 -15.62 6.06 7.69
CA ILE A 323 -16.21 5.41 8.86
C ILE A 323 -15.09 4.87 9.76
N CYS A 324 -14.83 5.56 10.87
CA CYS A 324 -13.65 5.31 11.72
C CYS A 324 -13.94 4.50 12.99
N SER A 325 -14.90 4.93 13.83
CA SER A 325 -15.11 4.33 15.15
C SER A 325 -15.79 2.97 15.04
N ARG A 326 -15.31 1.99 15.82
CA ARG A 326 -15.99 0.68 15.95
C ARG A 326 -17.40 0.77 16.53
N PHE A 327 -17.73 1.89 17.16
CA PHE A 327 -19.03 2.18 17.77
C PHE A 327 -19.95 3.00 16.86
N SER A 328 -19.54 3.28 15.61
CA SER A 328 -20.42 3.98 14.66
C SER A 328 -21.68 3.15 14.42
N GLU A 329 -22.84 3.79 14.43
CA GLU A 329 -24.16 3.16 14.31
C GLU A 329 -25.04 3.96 13.34
N GLU A 330 -26.06 3.29 12.79
CA GLU A 330 -27.16 3.96 12.09
C GLU A 330 -28.06 4.60 13.17
N SER A 331 -28.39 5.87 12.98
CA SER A 331 -29.18 6.67 13.95
C SER A 331 -30.66 6.68 13.63
#